data_AF-A0A378QXI8-F1
#
_entry.id   AF-A0A378QXI8-F1
#
_cell.length_a   1.000
_cell.length_b   1.000
_cell.length_c   1.000
_cell.angle_alpha   90.00
_cell.angle_beta   90.00
_cell.angle_gamma   90.00
#
_symmetry.space_group_name_H-M   'P 1'
#
loop_
_entity.id
_entity.type
_entity.pdbx_description
1 polymer ?
#
loop_
_entity_poly.entity_id
_entity_poly.type
_entity_poly.pdbx_seq_one_letter_code
_entity_poly.pdbx_strand_id
1 'polypeptide(L)'
;MTEMGGFRSFMYSFRIQLRVIYALLMREIITRYGRHNIGFLWLFVEPMIFIGLVALFWQMVRASNLGQNMLIIPYSVVLCWRNSVSRTTKTIESNSGLLYHRNVTIIDVFLARIFLEVFGATVSLLVLSVLFFVAGLMPMPDDFLYMVFGWVLMVWFAIGLSFVMGALTEMSEVINRLWSAFSIIMFPLSGVAFLCIGYQKWQGSLCYIFRWCI
;
A
#
# COMPACT_ATOMS: atom_id res chain seq x y z
N MET A 1 -27.16 -36.97 -1.90
CA MET A 1 -26.92 -36.24 -0.63
C MET A 1 -25.43 -36.06 -0.29
N THR A 2 -24.51 -36.11 -1.27
CA THR A 2 -23.04 -36.09 -1.06
C THR A 2 -22.36 -34.73 -1.33
N GLU A 3 -23.07 -33.74 -1.88
CA GLU A 3 -22.52 -32.41 -2.23
C GLU A 3 -22.32 -31.49 -1.01
N MET A 4 -23.04 -31.72 0.10
CA MET A 4 -23.06 -30.82 1.28
C MET A 4 -21.83 -31.00 2.21
N GLY A 5 -21.05 -32.07 2.05
CA GLY A 5 -19.86 -32.34 2.87
C GLY A 5 -18.64 -31.54 2.41
N GLY A 6 -18.48 -31.33 1.10
CA GLY A 6 -17.36 -30.60 0.52
C GLY A 6 -17.34 -29.13 0.92
N PHE A 7 -18.49 -28.45 0.85
CA PHE A 7 -18.61 -27.03 1.21
C PHE A 7 -18.35 -26.78 2.70
N ARG A 8 -18.82 -27.67 3.59
CA ARG A 8 -18.55 -27.56 5.04
C ARG A 8 -17.08 -27.79 5.38
N SER A 9 -16.44 -28.74 4.69
CA SER A 9 -15.01 -29.01 4.85
C SER A 9 -14.15 -27.84 4.34
N PHE A 10 -14.48 -27.27 3.18
CA PHE A 10 -13.79 -26.10 2.63
C PHE A 10 -13.93 -24.87 3.55
N MET A 11 -15.15 -24.56 4.02
CA MET A 11 -15.39 -23.45 4.94
C MET A 11 -14.70 -23.62 6.30
N TYR A 12 -14.54 -24.86 6.77
CA TYR A 12 -13.78 -25.17 7.98
C TYR A 12 -12.29 -24.90 7.80
N SER A 13 -11.69 -25.38 6.70
CA SER A 13 -10.28 -25.13 6.36
C SER A 13 -10.00 -23.64 6.16
N PHE A 14 -10.89 -22.91 5.49
CA PHE A 14 -10.77 -21.47 5.30
C PHE A 14 -10.81 -20.69 6.62
N ARG A 15 -11.70 -21.07 7.55
CA ARG A 15 -11.74 -20.48 8.90
C ARG A 15 -10.46 -20.73 9.69
N ILE A 16 -9.84 -21.91 9.52
CA ILE A 16 -8.55 -22.21 10.16
C ILE A 16 -7.46 -21.31 9.57
N GLN A 17 -7.38 -21.20 8.25
CA GLN A 17 -6.41 -20.32 7.58
C GLN A 17 -6.56 -18.86 8.01
N LEU A 18 -7.79 -18.33 8.04
CA LEU A 18 -8.05 -16.98 8.54
C LEU A 18 -7.60 -16.78 9.98
N ARG A 19 -7.80 -17.77 10.86
CA ARG A 19 -7.33 -17.70 12.25
C ARG A 19 -5.81 -17.68 12.33
N VAL A 20 -5.13 -18.47 11.49
CA VAL A 20 -3.66 -18.49 11.41
C VAL A 20 -3.13 -17.15 10.91
N ILE A 21 -3.69 -16.61 9.82
CA ILE A 21 -3.32 -15.29 9.28
C ILE A 21 -3.56 -14.19 10.32
N TYR A 22 -4.70 -14.21 11.02
CA TYR A 22 -5.00 -13.25 12.07
C TYR A 22 -4.01 -13.34 13.24
N ALA A 23 -3.66 -14.54 13.68
CA ALA A 23 -2.67 -14.75 14.74
C ALA A 23 -1.28 -14.25 14.31
N LEU A 24 -0.88 -14.54 13.07
CA LEU A 24 0.37 -14.04 12.47
C LEU A 24 0.39 -12.52 12.40
N LEU A 25 -0.72 -11.91 11.96
CA LEU A 25 -0.87 -10.47 11.86
C LEU A 25 -0.80 -9.82 13.24
N MET A 26 -1.50 -10.35 14.24
CA MET A 26 -1.41 -9.85 15.63
C MET A 26 0.01 -9.96 16.18
N ARG A 27 0.70 -11.07 15.90
CA ARG A 27 2.10 -11.22 16.27
C ARG A 27 2.96 -10.15 15.59
N GLU A 28 2.78 -9.91 14.30
CA GLU A 28 3.52 -8.89 13.55
C GLU A 28 3.25 -7.48 14.08
N ILE A 29 2.01 -7.16 14.48
CA ILE A 29 1.68 -5.89 15.13
C ILE A 29 2.43 -5.78 16.47
N ILE A 30 2.35 -6.80 17.32
CA ILE A 30 2.95 -6.76 18.67
C ILE A 30 4.49 -6.70 18.57
N THR A 31 5.11 -7.47 17.68
CA THR A 31 6.57 -7.49 17.56
C THR A 31 7.13 -6.24 16.89
N ARG A 32 6.40 -5.63 15.94
CA ARG A 32 6.83 -4.37 15.29
C ARG A 32 6.49 -3.13 16.09
N TYR A 33 5.33 -3.10 16.73
CA TYR A 33 4.74 -1.88 17.29
C TYR A 33 4.41 -1.97 18.78
N GLY A 34 4.49 -3.14 19.40
CA GLY A 34 4.02 -3.39 20.77
C GLY A 34 4.96 -2.94 21.89
N ARG A 35 6.21 -2.55 21.61
CA ARG A 35 7.13 -2.14 22.69
C ARG A 35 6.81 -0.77 23.30
N HIS A 36 6.06 0.06 22.58
CA HIS A 36 5.49 1.33 23.05
C HIS A 36 4.12 1.51 22.36
N ASN A 37 3.05 1.83 23.08
CA ASN A 37 1.70 2.04 22.49
C ASN A 37 1.66 3.04 21.32
N ILE A 38 2.68 3.90 21.19
CA ILE A 38 2.87 4.87 20.08
C ILE A 38 3.24 4.17 18.76
N GLY A 39 3.81 2.96 18.81
CA GLY A 39 4.27 2.23 17.62
C GLY A 39 3.13 1.96 16.64
N PHE A 40 1.93 1.61 17.12
CA PHE A 40 0.82 1.32 16.21
C PHE A 40 0.38 2.57 15.45
N LEU A 41 0.44 3.76 16.08
CA LEU A 41 0.23 5.02 15.38
C LEU A 41 1.27 5.25 14.28
N TRP A 42 2.52 4.82 14.49
CA TRP A 42 3.62 5.04 13.55
C TRP A 42 3.34 4.45 12.17
N LEU A 43 2.63 3.31 12.10
CA LEU A 43 2.20 2.70 10.84
C LEU A 43 1.44 3.68 9.92
N PHE A 44 0.63 4.56 10.51
CA PHE A 44 -0.16 5.55 9.78
C PHE A 44 0.58 6.88 9.67
N VAL A 45 1.30 7.26 10.71
CA VAL A 45 2.02 8.53 10.78
C VAL A 45 3.13 8.60 9.73
N GLU A 46 3.84 7.50 9.45
CA GLU A 46 4.89 7.46 8.44
C GLU A 46 4.40 7.87 7.03
N PRO A 47 3.39 7.21 6.42
CA PRO A 47 2.86 7.64 5.12
C PRO A 47 2.20 9.02 5.19
N MET A 48 1.53 9.36 6.30
CA MET A 48 0.90 10.68 6.45
C MET A 48 1.91 11.82 6.43
N ILE A 49 3.01 11.71 7.17
CA ILE A 49 4.08 12.71 7.18
C ILE A 49 4.70 12.83 5.79
N PHE A 50 4.99 11.70 5.13
CA PHE A 50 5.62 11.73 3.82
C PHE A 50 4.74 12.43 2.78
N ILE A 51 3.46 12.06 2.68
CA ILE A 51 2.53 12.67 1.72
C ILE A 51 2.27 14.13 2.08
N GLY A 52 2.10 14.44 3.38
CA GLY A 52 1.91 15.80 3.86
C GLY A 52 3.08 16.72 3.53
N LEU A 53 4.32 16.27 3.74
CA LEU A 53 5.53 17.03 3.39
C LEU A 53 5.66 17.25 1.89
N VAL A 54 5.37 16.23 1.08
CA VAL A 54 5.37 16.36 -0.38
C VAL A 54 4.31 17.36 -0.84
N ALA A 55 3.10 17.30 -0.27
CA ALA A 55 2.03 18.24 -0.58
C ALA A 55 2.42 19.68 -0.22
N LEU A 56 3.01 19.91 0.96
CA LEU A 56 3.51 21.22 1.38
C LEU A 56 4.67 21.73 0.51
N PHE A 57 5.62 20.86 0.17
CA PHE A 57 6.75 21.21 -0.69
C PHE A 57 6.27 21.71 -2.06
N TRP A 58 5.32 21.01 -2.68
CA TRP A 58 4.76 21.44 -3.96
C TRP A 58 3.97 22.74 -3.87
N GLN A 59 3.30 23.01 -2.73
CA GLN A 59 2.65 24.30 -2.50
C GLN A 59 3.67 25.45 -2.49
N MET A 60 4.84 25.26 -1.88
CA MET A 60 5.88 26.29 -1.82
C MET A 60 6.59 26.50 -3.17
N VAL A 61 6.83 25.43 -3.93
CA VAL A 61 7.58 25.49 -5.19
C VAL A 61 6.74 26.05 -6.35
N ARG A 62 5.43 25.82 -6.38
CA ARG A 62 4.52 26.34 -7.41
C ARG A 62 3.48 27.27 -6.81
N ALA A 63 3.91 28.51 -6.52
CA ALA A 63 2.99 29.58 -6.22
C ALA A 63 1.93 29.71 -7.34
N SER A 64 0.67 29.40 -7.00
CA SER A 64 -0.59 29.88 -7.59
C SER A 64 -1.47 29.04 -8.53
N ASN A 65 -1.12 27.87 -9.08
CA ASN A 65 -2.06 27.24 -10.06
C ASN A 65 -2.20 25.70 -10.07
N LEU A 66 -1.51 24.96 -9.21
CA LEU A 66 -1.78 23.52 -9.11
C LEU A 66 -2.74 23.27 -7.96
N GLY A 67 -3.91 22.76 -8.32
CA GLY A 67 -4.84 22.20 -7.34
C GLY A 67 -4.08 21.19 -6.50
N GLN A 68 -4.00 21.46 -5.20
CA GLN A 68 -3.32 20.64 -4.18
C GLN A 68 -3.85 19.19 -4.13
N ASN A 69 -4.96 18.97 -4.83
CA ASN A 69 -5.82 17.78 -4.87
C ASN A 69 -5.23 16.65 -5.69
N MET A 70 -4.41 16.97 -6.70
CA MET A 70 -3.88 15.98 -7.63
C MET A 70 -2.65 15.24 -7.09
N LEU A 71 -2.14 15.58 -5.90
CA LEU A 71 -0.89 15.02 -5.38
C LEU A 71 -1.10 13.96 -4.29
N ILE A 72 -2.28 13.80 -3.70
CA ILE A 72 -2.43 12.90 -2.55
C ILE A 72 -2.55 11.45 -3.01
N ILE A 73 -3.41 11.21 -3.99
CA ILE A 73 -3.74 9.88 -4.51
C ILE A 73 -2.53 9.21 -5.18
N PRO A 74 -1.84 9.86 -6.14
CA PRO A 74 -0.70 9.21 -6.81
C PRO A 74 0.46 8.90 -5.88
N TYR A 75 0.74 9.78 -4.92
CA TYR A 75 1.81 9.53 -3.96
C TYR A 75 1.44 8.44 -2.97
N SER A 76 0.16 8.34 -2.55
CA SER A 76 -0.33 7.24 -1.72
C SER A 76 -0.22 5.89 -2.43
N VAL A 77 -0.55 5.85 -3.73
CA VAL A 77 -0.41 4.67 -4.57
C VAL A 77 1.06 4.23 -4.65
N VAL A 78 1.97 5.17 -4.91
CA VAL A 78 3.41 4.88 -5.00
C VAL A 78 3.98 4.35 -3.68
N LEU A 79 3.59 4.99 -2.57
CA LEU A 79 3.97 4.53 -1.24
C LEU A 79 3.43 3.14 -0.92
N CYS A 80 2.19 2.85 -1.29
CA CYS A 80 1.55 1.57 -1.00
C CYS A 80 2.32 0.39 -1.60
N TRP A 81 2.61 0.42 -2.91
CA TRP A 81 3.33 -0.70 -3.54
C TRP A 81 4.80 -0.75 -3.10
N ARG A 82 5.46 0.40 -2.95
CA ARG A 82 6.87 0.47 -2.52
C ARG A 82 7.05 -0.10 -1.11
N ASN A 83 6.21 0.34 -0.17
CA ASN A 83 6.26 -0.12 1.21
C ASN A 83 5.91 -1.61 1.30
N SER A 84 4.86 -2.06 0.58
CA SER A 84 4.49 -3.48 0.56
C SER A 84 5.67 -4.38 0.13
N VAL A 85 6.37 -4.03 -0.95
CA VAL A 85 7.50 -4.84 -1.42
C VAL A 85 8.68 -4.76 -0.46
N SER A 86 9.04 -3.56 -0.01
CA SER A 86 10.17 -3.37 0.92
C SER A 86 9.98 -4.13 2.23
N ARG A 87 8.74 -4.33 2.66
CA ARG A 87 8.38 -5.01 3.91
C ARG A 87 8.27 -6.53 3.74
N THR A 88 8.19 -6.98 2.50
CA THR A 88 8.14 -8.38 2.11
C THR A 88 9.54 -8.96 1.87
N THR A 89 10.56 -8.12 1.71
CA THR A 89 11.95 -8.55 1.62
C THR A 89 12.45 -9.25 2.89
N LYS A 90 13.19 -10.36 2.76
CA LYS A 90 13.76 -11.15 3.88
C LYS A 90 12.71 -11.59 4.91
N THR A 91 11.49 -11.89 4.45
CA THR A 91 10.38 -12.34 5.29
C THR A 91 10.52 -13.77 5.78
N ILE A 92 11.12 -14.67 5.00
CA ILE A 92 11.29 -16.08 5.38
C ILE A 92 12.34 -16.19 6.46
N GLU A 93 13.50 -15.54 6.28
CA GLU A 93 14.60 -15.53 7.25
C GLU A 93 14.13 -15.03 8.63
N SER A 94 13.42 -13.89 8.65
CA SER A 94 12.85 -13.27 9.85
C SER A 94 11.80 -14.13 10.57
N ASN A 95 11.18 -15.11 9.90
CA ASN A 95 10.07 -15.90 10.44
C ASN A 95 10.33 -17.41 10.43
N SER A 96 11.56 -17.81 10.18
CA SER A 96 12.01 -19.21 10.16
C SER A 96 11.56 -20.00 11.39
N GLY A 97 11.62 -19.40 12.58
CA GLY A 97 11.15 -20.01 13.83
C GLY A 97 9.64 -20.38 13.87
N LEU A 98 8.78 -19.71 13.09
CA LEU A 98 7.35 -20.04 13.02
C LEU A 98 7.00 -21.06 11.93
N LEU A 99 7.84 -21.20 10.91
CA LEU A 99 7.63 -22.13 9.80
C LEU A 99 7.76 -23.60 10.23
N TYR A 100 8.30 -23.86 11.43
CA TYR A 100 8.31 -25.19 12.04
C TYR A 100 6.90 -25.67 12.46
N HIS A 101 5.92 -24.77 12.60
CA HIS A 101 4.54 -25.16 12.85
C HIS A 101 3.84 -25.61 11.56
N ARG A 102 3.37 -26.86 11.55
CA ARG A 102 2.68 -27.51 10.42
C ARG A 102 1.52 -26.70 9.80
N ASN A 103 0.89 -25.84 10.58
CA ASN A 103 -0.27 -25.05 10.14
C ASN A 103 0.09 -23.69 9.52
N VAL A 104 1.35 -23.25 9.59
CA VAL A 104 1.78 -21.94 9.09
C VAL A 104 2.46 -22.12 7.75
N THR A 105 1.90 -21.53 6.70
CA THR A 105 2.54 -21.52 5.38
C THR A 105 3.31 -20.22 5.15
N ILE A 106 4.31 -20.26 4.26
CA ILE A 106 5.08 -19.07 3.87
C ILE A 106 4.15 -17.99 3.30
N ILE A 107 3.12 -18.41 2.56
CA ILE A 107 2.14 -17.52 1.93
C ILE A 107 1.37 -16.73 3.01
N ASP A 108 0.99 -17.36 4.13
CA ASP A 108 0.27 -16.69 5.22
C ASP A 108 1.10 -15.57 5.86
N VAL A 109 2.41 -15.75 5.97
CA VAL A 109 3.34 -14.76 6.51
C VAL A 109 3.46 -13.55 5.57
N PHE A 110 3.58 -13.81 4.27
CA PHE A 110 3.59 -12.76 3.25
C PHE A 110 2.29 -11.97 3.24
N LEU A 111 1.15 -12.66 3.24
CA LEU A 111 -0.17 -12.03 3.28
C LEU A 111 -0.31 -11.16 4.52
N ALA A 112 0.01 -11.66 5.71
CA ALA A 112 -0.08 -10.88 6.94
C ALA A 112 0.69 -9.55 6.87
N ARG A 113 1.89 -9.55 6.27
CA ARG A 113 2.72 -8.34 6.10
C ARG A 113 2.13 -7.38 5.06
N ILE A 114 1.75 -7.89 3.89
CA ILE A 114 1.19 -7.06 2.82
C ILE A 114 -0.13 -6.43 3.27
N PHE A 115 -1.00 -7.19 3.95
CA PHE A 115 -2.27 -6.67 4.49
C PHE A 115 -2.05 -5.52 5.46
N LEU A 116 -1.03 -5.62 6.32
CA LEU A 116 -0.73 -4.59 7.31
C LEU A 116 -0.30 -3.27 6.62
N GLU A 117 0.56 -3.34 5.61
CA GLU A 117 1.02 -2.17 4.86
C GLU A 117 -0.09 -1.55 3.99
N VAL A 118 -0.91 -2.38 3.32
CA VAL A 118 -2.07 -1.92 2.55
C VAL A 118 -3.11 -1.27 3.45
N PHE A 119 -3.34 -1.82 4.64
CA PHE A 119 -4.24 -1.22 5.62
C PHE A 119 -3.70 0.13 6.12
N GLY A 120 -2.42 0.21 6.44
CA GLY A 120 -1.75 1.47 6.80
C GLY A 120 -1.88 2.53 5.70
N ALA A 121 -1.61 2.15 4.45
CA ALA A 121 -1.75 3.03 3.29
C ALA A 121 -3.21 3.48 3.08
N THR A 122 -4.18 2.57 3.16
CA THR A 122 -5.61 2.89 2.99
C THR A 122 -6.09 3.85 4.06
N VAL A 123 -5.74 3.63 5.33
CA VAL A 123 -6.09 4.54 6.43
C VAL A 123 -5.43 5.90 6.24
N SER A 124 -4.14 5.94 5.86
CA SER A 124 -3.45 7.21 5.60
C SER A 124 -4.08 8.01 4.45
N LEU A 125 -4.48 7.33 3.36
CA LEU A 125 -5.19 7.93 2.24
C LEU A 125 -6.51 8.53 2.72
N LEU A 126 -7.35 7.76 3.42
CA LEU A 126 -8.64 8.22 3.91
C LEU A 126 -8.52 9.42 4.84
N VAL A 127 -7.59 9.36 5.81
CA VAL A 127 -7.38 10.46 6.76
C VAL A 127 -6.89 11.73 6.05
N LEU A 128 -5.93 11.62 5.13
CA LEU A 128 -5.47 12.76 4.35
C LEU A 128 -6.55 13.32 3.44
N SER A 129 -7.32 12.48 2.75
CA SER A 129 -8.44 12.93 1.92
C SER A 129 -9.47 13.71 2.74
N VAL A 130 -9.82 13.26 3.95
CA VAL A 130 -10.74 13.99 4.85
C VAL A 130 -10.13 15.31 5.32
N LEU A 131 -8.85 15.33 5.74
CA LEU A 131 -8.18 16.54 6.21
C LEU A 131 -8.12 17.63 5.12
N PHE A 132 -7.78 17.26 3.89
CA PHE A 132 -7.70 18.20 2.77
C PHE A 132 -9.08 18.67 2.28
N PHE A 133 -10.10 17.82 2.40
CA PHE A 133 -11.48 18.21 2.15
C PHE A 133 -11.95 19.28 3.16
N VAL A 134 -11.72 19.06 4.46
CA VAL A 134 -12.08 20.03 5.51
C VAL A 134 -11.29 21.32 5.39
N ALA A 135 -10.02 21.26 4.97
CA ALA A 135 -9.20 22.44 4.71
C ALA A 135 -9.66 23.27 3.48
N GLY A 136 -10.69 22.81 2.74
CA GLY A 136 -11.17 23.47 1.53
C GLY A 136 -10.18 23.42 0.36
N LEU A 137 -9.13 22.62 0.51
CA LEU A 137 -8.09 22.46 -0.51
C LEU A 137 -8.62 21.55 -1.62
N MET A 138 -9.47 20.57 -1.27
CA MET A 138 -9.92 19.47 -2.12
C MET A 138 -11.44 19.37 -2.33
N PRO A 139 -11.94 19.44 -3.58
CA PRO A 139 -13.32 19.10 -3.88
C PRO A 139 -13.52 17.59 -3.75
N MET A 140 -14.76 17.19 -3.49
CA MET A 140 -15.15 15.78 -3.48
C MET A 140 -14.89 15.16 -4.87
N PRO A 141 -14.45 13.88 -4.95
CA PRO A 141 -14.28 13.21 -6.23
C PRO A 141 -15.59 13.20 -7.01
N ASP A 142 -15.52 13.57 -8.29
CA ASP A 142 -16.66 13.52 -9.21
C ASP A 142 -17.20 12.08 -9.31
N ASP A 143 -16.29 11.09 -9.31
CA ASP A 143 -16.61 9.67 -9.35
C ASP A 143 -15.89 8.85 -8.26
N PHE A 144 -16.53 8.70 -7.11
CA PHE A 144 -16.01 7.88 -6.01
C PHE A 144 -15.76 6.42 -6.40
N LEU A 145 -16.60 5.85 -7.27
CA LEU A 145 -16.52 4.44 -7.66
C LEU A 145 -15.23 4.13 -8.46
N TYR A 146 -14.86 5.02 -9.37
CA TYR A 146 -13.62 4.88 -10.16
C TYR A 146 -12.38 4.97 -9.28
N MET A 147 -12.38 5.85 -8.27
CA MET A 147 -11.29 5.95 -7.30
C MET A 147 -11.11 4.65 -6.51
N VAL A 148 -12.21 4.07 -6.01
CA VAL A 148 -12.16 2.79 -5.28
C VAL A 148 -11.67 1.67 -6.19
N PHE A 149 -12.14 1.61 -7.44
CA PHE A 149 -11.71 0.60 -8.40
C PHE A 149 -10.21 0.71 -8.72
N GLY A 150 -9.71 1.94 -8.94
CA GLY A 150 -8.28 2.21 -9.11
C GLY A 150 -7.46 1.78 -7.90
N TRP A 151 -7.92 2.10 -6.69
CA TRP A 151 -7.26 1.67 -5.45
C TRP A 151 -7.19 0.15 -5.32
N VAL A 152 -8.29 -0.56 -5.61
CA VAL A 152 -8.34 -2.04 -5.57
C VAL A 152 -7.37 -2.65 -6.57
N LEU A 153 -7.31 -2.12 -7.81
CA LEU A 153 -6.34 -2.57 -8.80
C LEU A 153 -4.89 -2.33 -8.34
N MET A 154 -4.62 -1.20 -7.69
CA MET A 154 -3.30 -0.91 -7.14
C MET A 154 -2.92 -1.86 -6.00
N VAL A 155 -3.87 -2.19 -5.11
CA VAL A 155 -3.66 -3.21 -4.07
C VAL A 155 -3.38 -4.57 -4.68
N TRP A 156 -4.14 -4.95 -5.71
CA TRP A 156 -3.92 -6.21 -6.44
C TRP A 156 -2.52 -6.27 -7.06
N PHE A 157 -2.09 -5.19 -7.72
CA PHE A 157 -0.75 -5.05 -8.25
C PHE A 157 0.32 -5.13 -7.16
N ALA A 158 0.14 -4.43 -6.04
CA ALA A 158 1.08 -4.43 -4.92
C ALA A 158 1.25 -5.83 -4.32
N ILE A 159 0.17 -6.60 -4.17
CA ILE A 159 0.21 -7.99 -3.70
C ILE A 159 1.03 -8.85 -4.67
N GLY A 160 0.70 -8.82 -5.97
CA GLY A 160 1.42 -9.60 -6.98
C GLY A 160 2.91 -9.27 -7.04
N LEU A 161 3.24 -7.98 -7.04
CA LEU A 161 4.62 -7.50 -7.04
C LEU A 161 5.38 -7.92 -5.78
N SER A 162 4.74 -7.84 -4.61
CA SER A 162 5.35 -8.22 -3.33
C SER A 162 5.66 -9.71 -3.25
N PHE A 163 4.80 -10.58 -3.79
CA PHE A 163 5.08 -12.01 -3.88
C PHE A 163 6.29 -12.31 -4.77
N VAL A 164 6.32 -11.74 -5.98
CA VAL A 164 7.42 -11.95 -6.94
C VAL A 164 8.73 -11.45 -6.35
N MET A 165 8.75 -10.20 -5.88
CA MET A 165 9.96 -9.59 -5.35
C MET A 165 10.40 -10.23 -4.04
N GLY A 166 9.46 -10.56 -3.15
CA GLY A 166 9.81 -11.23 -1.90
C GLY A 166 10.47 -12.58 -2.14
N ALA A 167 9.94 -13.41 -3.05
CA ALA A 167 10.60 -14.67 -3.44
C ALA A 167 12.00 -14.45 -4.02
N LEU A 168 12.17 -13.47 -4.92
CA LEU A 168 13.47 -13.15 -5.52
C LEU A 168 14.50 -12.66 -4.50
N THR A 169 14.08 -11.83 -3.55
CA THR A 169 14.98 -11.26 -2.52
C THR A 169 15.47 -12.28 -1.50
N GLU A 170 14.75 -13.38 -1.30
CA GLU A 170 15.18 -14.50 -0.46
C GLU A 170 16.27 -15.33 -1.16
N MET A 171 16.23 -15.42 -2.48
CA MET A 171 17.22 -16.17 -3.26
C MET A 171 18.54 -15.41 -3.44
N SER A 172 18.49 -14.08 -3.43
CA SER A 172 19.68 -13.25 -3.69
C SER A 172 19.64 -11.93 -2.93
N GLU A 173 20.67 -11.71 -2.11
CA GLU A 173 20.88 -10.43 -1.45
C GLU A 173 21.15 -9.29 -2.44
N VAL A 174 21.68 -9.61 -3.62
CA VAL A 174 21.93 -8.63 -4.69
C VAL A 174 20.61 -8.02 -5.15
N ILE A 175 19.55 -8.84 -5.27
CA ILE A 175 18.23 -8.38 -5.68
C ILE A 175 17.63 -7.44 -4.64
N ASN A 176 17.84 -7.69 -3.34
CA ASN A 176 17.40 -6.77 -2.29
C ASN A 176 18.08 -5.38 -2.42
N ARG A 177 19.39 -5.34 -2.65
CA ARG A 177 20.12 -4.08 -2.86
C ARG A 177 19.66 -3.36 -4.13
N LEU A 178 19.49 -4.11 -5.22
CA LEU A 178 18.98 -3.59 -6.49
C LEU A 178 17.56 -3.05 -6.35
N TRP A 179 16.70 -3.73 -5.60
CA TRP A 179 15.33 -3.26 -5.33
C TRP A 179 15.32 -1.93 -4.62
N SER A 180 16.15 -1.77 -3.57
CA SER A 180 16.25 -0.50 -2.86
C SER A 180 16.65 0.63 -3.82
N ALA A 181 17.65 0.42 -4.67
CA ALA A 181 18.06 1.41 -5.68
C ALA A 181 16.95 1.67 -6.72
N PHE A 182 16.33 0.61 -7.22
CA PHE A 182 15.26 0.69 -8.21
C PHE A 182 14.03 1.44 -7.69
N SER A 183 13.65 1.22 -6.42
CA SER A 183 12.51 1.89 -5.80
C SER A 183 12.70 3.41 -5.69
N ILE A 184 13.94 3.85 -5.48
CA ILE A 184 14.31 5.28 -5.45
C ILE A 184 14.24 5.88 -6.85
N ILE A 185 14.70 5.15 -7.88
CA ILE A 185 14.66 5.59 -9.28
C ILE A 185 13.22 5.59 -9.82
N MET A 186 12.41 4.61 -9.46
CA MET A 186 11.02 4.50 -9.87
C MET A 186 10.14 5.60 -9.27
N PHE A 187 10.51 6.17 -8.13
CA PHE A 187 9.75 7.26 -7.52
C PHE A 187 9.55 8.47 -8.46
N PRO A 188 10.59 9.10 -9.03
CA PRO A 188 10.42 10.16 -10.02
C PRO A 188 9.93 9.64 -11.39
N LEU A 189 10.26 8.39 -11.75
CA LEU A 189 9.90 7.80 -13.05
C LEU A 189 8.42 7.41 -13.15
N SER A 190 7.74 7.21 -12.01
CA SER A 190 6.33 6.79 -11.90
C SER A 190 5.30 7.74 -12.52
N GLY A 191 5.75 8.78 -13.23
CA GLY A 191 4.87 9.73 -13.91
C GLY A 191 4.15 10.65 -12.94
N VAL A 192 4.08 10.36 -11.64
CA VAL A 192 3.40 11.20 -10.63
C VAL A 192 3.94 12.64 -10.61
N ALA A 193 5.27 12.79 -10.65
CA ALA A 193 5.92 14.10 -10.72
C ALA A 193 5.73 14.77 -12.11
N PHE A 194 5.69 13.98 -13.20
CA PHE A 194 5.60 14.47 -14.58
C PHE A 194 4.17 14.77 -15.05
N LEU A 195 3.16 14.01 -14.60
CA LEU A 195 1.72 14.26 -14.83
C LEU A 195 1.32 15.59 -14.22
N CYS A 196 1.84 15.91 -13.04
CA CYS A 196 1.64 17.22 -12.44
C CYS A 196 2.25 18.35 -13.27
N ILE A 197 3.30 18.10 -14.06
CA ILE A 197 3.94 19.10 -14.96
C ILE A 197 3.24 19.13 -16.33
N GLY A 198 2.82 17.99 -16.88
CA GLY A 198 2.17 17.85 -18.18
C GLY A 198 0.68 18.22 -18.22
N TYR A 199 0.02 18.28 -17.06
CA TYR A 199 -1.39 18.69 -16.93
C TYR A 199 -1.68 20.09 -17.49
N GLN A 200 -0.65 20.94 -17.60
CA GLN A 200 -0.76 22.28 -18.17
C GLN A 200 -1.03 22.28 -19.69
N LYS A 201 -0.83 21.17 -20.41
CA LYS A 201 -0.89 21.12 -21.88
C LYS A 201 -2.11 20.36 -22.45
N TRP A 202 -2.82 19.57 -21.65
CA TRP A 202 -3.91 18.67 -22.10
C TRP A 202 -5.27 19.00 -21.45
N GLN A 203 -5.61 20.28 -21.41
CA GLN A 203 -6.80 20.81 -20.73
C GLN A 203 -8.15 20.55 -21.45
N GLY A 204 -8.14 19.87 -22.62
CA GLY A 204 -9.25 19.90 -23.57
C GLY A 204 -10.34 18.83 -23.46
N SER A 205 -10.05 17.55 -23.18
CA SER A 205 -11.11 16.51 -23.28
C SER A 205 -10.93 15.22 -22.46
N LEU A 206 -9.70 14.82 -22.09
CA LEU A 206 -9.45 13.61 -21.28
C LEU A 206 -9.48 13.85 -19.75
N CYS A 207 -9.87 15.06 -19.35
CA CYS A 207 -9.66 15.61 -18.01
C CYS A 207 -10.52 14.94 -16.91
N TYR A 208 -11.71 14.44 -17.24
CA TYR A 208 -12.60 13.81 -16.25
C TYR A 208 -12.10 12.42 -15.80
N ILE A 209 -11.52 11.65 -16.71
CA ILE A 209 -11.07 10.28 -16.43
C ILE A 209 -9.78 10.26 -15.59
N PHE A 210 -8.91 11.27 -15.73
CA PHE A 210 -7.57 11.27 -15.11
C PHE A 210 -7.37 12.25 -13.94
N ARG A 211 -8.36 13.08 -13.59
CA ARG A 211 -8.26 13.98 -12.41
C ARG A 211 -8.07 13.21 -11.10
N TRP A 212 -8.50 11.95 -11.06
CA TRP A 212 -8.57 11.13 -9.85
C TRP A 212 -7.96 9.72 -9.99
N CYS A 213 -7.51 9.32 -11.17
CA CYS A 213 -7.31 7.90 -11.48
C CYS A 213 -5.86 7.38 -11.45
N ILE A 214 -4.84 8.23 -11.34
CA ILE A 214 -3.47 7.82 -10.98
C ILE A 214 -2.87 8.90 -10.10
#